data_AF-A0A8I6SCA6-F1
#
_entry.id   AF-A0A8I6SCA6-F1
#
_cell.length_a   1.000
_cell.length_b   1.000
_cell.length_c   1.000
_cell.angle_alpha   90.00
_cell.angle_beta   90.00
_cell.angle_gamma   90.00
#
_symmetry.space_group_name_H-M   'P 1'
#
loop_
_entity.id
_entity.type
_entity.pdbx_description
1 polymer ?
#
loop_
_entity_poly.entity_id
_entity_poly.type
_entity_poly.pdbx_seq_one_letter_code
_entity_poly.pdbx_strand_id
1 'polypeptide(L)'
;MLSRCLILCVLLYTVESSYKDVECPSDGYFPALDTCSAYNICLRGIPTKMRCGKLQVYSPETKSCVKWRLAHKCLNFKCHVLTKQYAVYPGDASLYAICFQRKAIALQQCFNGLFFDEKQGTCTFQCQQEGFVPDPYECTKFRECTKVGLKFKWVQRTCPEGSWFNPVNNKCSLENTENCFSSSNGTSTPDATMSSTPYPSYSTSESSQLPSTKDSPSSQPSTSNEASSPTPVTLPWVKLLF
;
A
#
# COMPACT_ATOMS: atom_id res chain seq x y z
N MET A 1 -4.39 60.79 -7.06
CA MET A 1 -4.63 59.37 -7.45
C MET A 1 -3.49 58.50 -6.93
N LEU A 2 -3.60 57.88 -5.75
CA LEU A 2 -2.51 57.07 -5.15
C LEU A 2 -2.94 55.69 -4.60
N SER A 3 -4.24 55.45 -4.37
CA SER A 3 -4.73 54.25 -3.67
C SER A 3 -4.89 52.98 -4.53
N ARG A 4 -4.41 52.96 -5.79
CA ARG A 4 -4.55 51.79 -6.70
C ARG A 4 -3.26 51.01 -6.99
N CYS A 5 -2.07 51.58 -6.75
CA CYS A 5 -0.81 50.83 -6.95
C CYS A 5 -0.50 49.87 -5.79
N LEU A 6 -0.73 50.28 -4.54
CA LEU A 6 -0.38 49.47 -3.37
C LEU A 6 -1.16 48.14 -3.30
N ILE A 7 -2.45 48.14 -3.66
CA ILE A 7 -3.30 46.95 -3.65
C ILE A 7 -2.79 45.89 -4.65
N LEU A 8 -2.38 46.31 -5.86
CA LEU A 8 -1.78 45.41 -6.85
C LEU A 8 -0.43 44.85 -6.40
N CYS A 9 0.35 45.62 -5.62
CA CYS A 9 1.63 45.14 -5.09
C CYS A 9 1.43 44.06 -4.01
N VAL A 10 0.48 44.27 -3.07
CA VAL A 10 0.18 43.29 -2.01
C VAL A 10 -0.37 41.98 -2.58
N LEU A 11 -1.28 42.04 -3.56
CA LEU A 11 -1.86 40.83 -4.19
C LEU A 11 -0.85 40.01 -5.03
N LEU A 12 0.32 40.57 -5.36
CA LEU A 12 1.42 39.84 -6.01
C LEU A 12 2.44 39.28 -5.01
N TYR A 13 2.46 39.75 -3.76
CA TYR A 13 3.43 39.35 -2.74
C TYR A 13 2.95 38.26 -1.78
N THR A 14 1.64 38.00 -1.70
CA THR A 14 1.08 36.90 -0.87
C THR A 14 0.84 35.60 -1.63
N VAL A 15 1.32 35.49 -2.88
CA VAL A 15 1.48 34.19 -3.56
C VAL A 15 2.75 33.50 -3.06
N GLU A 16 2.89 33.37 -1.73
CA GLU A 16 3.82 32.41 -1.15
C GLU A 16 3.43 31.03 -1.66
N SER A 17 4.43 30.26 -2.09
CA SER A 17 4.22 28.98 -2.77
C SER A 17 3.72 27.92 -1.78
N SER A 18 2.41 27.95 -1.49
CA SER A 18 1.65 26.87 -0.83
C SER A 18 1.53 25.66 -1.78
N TYR A 19 2.70 25.10 -2.07
CA TYR A 19 2.85 23.74 -2.53
C TYR A 19 2.41 22.87 -1.36
N LYS A 20 1.18 22.34 -1.43
CA LYS A 20 0.59 21.48 -0.38
C LYS A 20 1.63 20.48 0.14
N ASP A 21 1.62 20.28 1.45
CA ASP A 21 2.44 19.24 2.09
C ASP A 21 2.24 17.90 1.38
N VAL A 22 3.34 17.19 1.15
CA VAL A 22 3.33 15.96 0.35
C VAL A 22 2.67 14.85 1.16
N GLU A 23 1.37 14.66 0.92
CA GLU A 23 0.55 13.63 1.55
C GLU A 23 1.20 12.26 1.36
N CYS A 24 1.33 11.53 2.47
CA CYS A 24 2.04 10.27 2.55
C CYS A 24 1.17 9.11 2.03
N PRO A 25 1.63 8.30 1.05
CA PRO A 25 0.85 7.15 0.55
C PRO A 25 0.62 6.06 1.61
N SER A 26 1.59 5.86 2.49
CA SER A 26 1.54 5.01 3.68
C SER A 26 2.62 5.44 4.67
N ASP A 27 2.76 4.72 5.78
CA ASP A 27 3.93 4.88 6.66
C ASP A 27 5.18 4.25 6.02
N GLY A 28 6.34 4.90 6.13
CA GLY A 28 7.57 4.47 5.47
C GLY A 28 8.52 5.60 5.04
N TYR A 29 9.29 5.34 3.98
CA TYR A 29 10.43 6.17 3.55
C TYR A 29 10.36 6.43 2.04
N PHE A 30 10.08 7.68 1.65
CA PHE A 30 9.64 8.02 0.31
C PHE A 30 10.50 9.09 -0.37
N PRO A 31 10.71 9.05 -1.69
CA PRO A 31 11.48 10.07 -2.40
C PRO A 31 10.80 11.44 -2.32
N ALA A 32 11.58 12.52 -2.13
CA ALA A 32 11.03 13.86 -2.23
C ALA A 32 10.69 14.20 -3.69
N LEU A 33 9.54 14.87 -3.91
CA LEU A 33 9.03 15.18 -5.24
C LEU A 33 9.86 16.21 -6.02
N ASP A 34 10.64 17.02 -5.31
CA ASP A 34 11.43 18.16 -5.81
C ASP A 34 12.93 17.90 -5.94
N THR A 35 13.49 16.88 -5.25
CA THR A 35 14.93 16.58 -5.30
C THR A 35 15.29 15.16 -4.87
N CYS A 36 16.22 14.53 -5.61
CA CYS A 36 16.83 13.24 -5.27
C CYS A 36 17.73 13.27 -4.01
N SER A 37 18.13 14.45 -3.52
CA SER A 37 18.96 14.60 -2.32
C SER A 37 18.14 14.83 -1.03
N ALA A 38 16.85 14.50 -1.06
CA ALA A 38 15.98 14.46 0.11
C ALA A 38 14.96 13.31 -0.01
N TYR A 39 14.39 12.93 1.12
CA TYR A 39 13.33 11.94 1.24
C TYR A 39 12.39 12.35 2.38
N ASN A 40 11.16 11.85 2.38
CA ASN A 40 10.21 12.04 3.46
C ASN A 40 10.15 10.76 4.30
N ILE A 41 10.26 10.91 5.62
CA ILE A 41 9.80 9.90 6.57
C ILE A 41 8.31 10.14 6.77
N CYS A 42 7.49 9.14 6.50
CA CYS A 42 6.04 9.19 6.67
C CYS A 42 5.64 8.35 7.89
N LEU A 43 4.98 8.98 8.86
CA LEU A 43 4.46 8.33 10.07
C LEU A 43 3.06 8.86 10.38
N ARG A 44 2.07 7.97 10.45
CA ARG A 44 0.63 8.26 10.59
C ARG A 44 0.15 9.31 9.59
N GLY A 45 0.62 9.18 8.34
CA GLY A 45 0.33 10.13 7.25
C GLY A 45 1.11 11.45 7.27
N ILE A 46 1.92 11.74 8.30
CA ILE A 46 2.64 13.01 8.45
C ILE A 46 4.03 12.94 7.77
N PRO A 47 4.33 13.81 6.79
CA PRO A 47 5.63 13.83 6.11
C PRO A 47 6.69 14.65 6.87
N THR A 48 7.82 14.03 7.19
CA THR A 48 9.02 14.70 7.74
C THR A 48 10.15 14.67 6.71
N LYS A 49 10.48 15.82 6.11
CA LYS A 49 11.46 15.91 5.01
C LYS A 49 12.90 15.92 5.50
N MET A 50 13.60 14.81 5.27
CA MET A 50 15.01 14.59 5.59
C MET A 50 15.90 14.92 4.39
N ARG A 51 16.97 15.69 4.60
CA ARG A 51 18.00 15.97 3.58
C ARG A 51 19.14 14.97 3.68
N CYS A 52 19.62 14.47 2.54
CA CYS A 52 20.81 13.63 2.48
C CYS A 52 22.10 14.47 2.68
N GLY A 53 23.19 13.80 3.09
CA GLY A 53 24.49 14.43 3.27
C GLY A 53 25.15 14.87 1.96
N LYS A 54 26.32 15.52 2.06
CA LYS A 54 27.12 15.90 0.88
C LYS A 54 27.42 14.66 0.02
N LEU A 55 27.16 14.78 -1.29
CA LEU A 55 27.31 13.70 -2.29
C LEU A 55 26.48 12.44 -1.97
N GLN A 56 25.31 12.59 -1.34
CA GLN A 56 24.35 11.51 -1.13
C GLN A 56 22.99 11.79 -1.80
N VAL A 57 22.28 10.72 -2.13
CA VAL A 57 20.92 10.73 -2.72
C VAL A 57 20.08 9.63 -2.08
N TYR A 58 18.76 9.79 -2.08
CA TYR A 58 17.84 8.71 -1.70
C TYR A 58 17.95 7.53 -2.69
N SER A 59 18.02 6.32 -2.15
CA SER A 59 17.82 5.08 -2.89
C SER A 59 16.50 4.44 -2.47
N PRO A 60 15.62 4.07 -3.43
CA PRO A 60 14.41 3.34 -3.10
C PRO A 60 14.68 1.86 -2.75
N GLU A 61 15.88 1.35 -3.01
CA GLU A 61 16.29 -0.02 -2.69
C GLU A 61 16.65 -0.16 -1.21
N THR A 62 17.51 0.73 -0.70
CA THR A 62 17.89 0.78 0.72
C THR A 62 16.95 1.67 1.56
N LYS A 63 15.92 2.26 0.93
CA LYS A 63 14.96 3.23 1.49
C LYS A 63 15.62 4.38 2.28
N SER A 64 16.82 4.80 1.89
CA SER A 64 17.71 5.67 2.67
C SER A 64 18.73 6.43 1.80
N CYS A 65 19.51 7.34 2.41
CA CYS A 65 20.55 8.10 1.71
C CYS A 65 21.83 7.28 1.46
N VAL A 66 22.23 7.18 0.19
CA VAL A 66 23.42 6.43 -0.28
C VAL A 66 24.39 7.35 -1.02
N LYS A 67 25.66 6.95 -1.14
CA LYS A 67 26.70 7.74 -1.83
C LYS A 67 26.46 7.77 -3.36
N TRP A 68 26.42 8.97 -3.91
CA TRP A 68 26.46 9.23 -5.35
C TRP A 68 27.77 8.66 -5.96
N ARG A 69 27.66 7.87 -7.05
CA ARG A 69 28.72 7.15 -7.83
C ARG A 69 28.95 5.65 -7.53
N LEU A 70 28.45 5.04 -6.45
CA LEU A 70 28.75 3.61 -6.20
C LEU A 70 27.80 2.61 -6.89
N ALA A 71 26.56 3.00 -7.15
CA ALA A 71 25.60 2.28 -8.01
C ALA A 71 24.43 3.21 -8.39
N HIS A 72 23.93 3.92 -7.39
CA HIS A 72 22.73 4.74 -7.47
C HIS A 72 22.99 6.13 -8.10
N LYS A 73 21.99 6.64 -8.82
CA LYS A 73 21.99 7.93 -9.54
C LYS A 73 20.97 8.88 -8.88
N CYS A 74 20.89 10.11 -9.37
CA CYS A 74 19.86 11.08 -8.94
C CYS A 74 18.48 10.74 -9.54
N LEU A 75 17.71 9.91 -8.85
CA LEU A 75 16.38 9.46 -9.29
C LEU A 75 15.32 10.50 -8.88
N ASN A 76 14.57 11.01 -9.86
CA ASN A 76 13.50 11.99 -9.69
C ASN A 76 12.40 11.68 -10.71
N PHE A 77 11.15 12.03 -10.41
CA PHE A 77 10.03 11.94 -11.35
C PHE A 77 10.29 12.72 -12.66
N LYS A 78 9.75 12.19 -13.76
CA LYS A 78 9.94 12.72 -15.12
C LYS A 78 8.58 13.12 -15.72
N CYS A 79 8.01 14.19 -15.18
CA CYS A 79 6.74 14.74 -15.67
C CYS A 79 6.91 15.44 -17.03
N HIS A 80 6.16 15.01 -18.05
CA HIS A 80 6.15 15.57 -19.40
C HIS A 80 4.88 16.42 -19.63
N VAL A 81 4.94 17.44 -20.50
CA VAL A 81 3.80 18.36 -20.73
C VAL A 81 2.67 17.72 -21.52
N LEU A 82 3.00 16.99 -22.58
CA LEU A 82 2.08 16.82 -23.72
C LEU A 82 1.19 15.58 -23.64
N THR A 83 1.53 14.59 -22.81
CA THR A 83 0.97 13.23 -22.95
C THR A 83 0.77 12.45 -21.65
N LYS A 84 1.23 12.93 -20.48
CA LYS A 84 1.19 12.13 -19.23
C LYS A 84 0.89 12.97 -17.99
N GLN A 85 -0.23 12.66 -17.34
CA GLN A 85 -0.62 13.16 -16.02
C GLN A 85 0.09 12.44 -14.86
N TYR A 86 0.82 11.36 -15.15
CA TYR A 86 1.54 10.55 -14.17
C TYR A 86 2.99 10.32 -14.60
N ALA A 87 3.89 10.07 -13.65
CA ALA A 87 5.24 9.59 -13.91
C ALA A 87 5.64 8.55 -12.86
N VAL A 88 6.16 7.40 -13.30
CA VAL A 88 6.71 6.37 -12.39
C VAL A 88 8.02 6.87 -11.77
N TYR A 89 8.30 6.47 -10.53
CA TYR A 89 9.59 6.75 -9.91
C TYR A 89 10.69 5.87 -10.52
N PRO A 90 11.78 6.45 -11.08
CA PRO A 90 12.86 5.64 -11.59
C PRO A 90 13.48 4.79 -10.46
N GLY A 91 13.56 3.48 -10.66
CA GLY A 91 14.11 2.54 -9.68
C GLY A 91 13.11 1.94 -8.69
N ASP A 92 11.83 2.38 -8.67
CA ASP A 92 10.77 1.72 -7.92
C ASP A 92 9.41 1.96 -8.59
N ALA A 93 8.97 0.97 -9.37
CA ALA A 93 7.73 1.09 -10.12
C ALA A 93 6.44 0.90 -9.28
N SER A 94 6.57 0.64 -7.97
CA SER A 94 5.43 0.73 -7.05
C SER A 94 5.07 2.18 -6.72
N LEU A 95 6.02 3.11 -6.90
CA LEU A 95 5.84 4.54 -6.65
C LEU A 95 5.59 5.30 -7.96
N TYR A 96 4.60 6.19 -7.94
CA TYR A 96 4.32 7.11 -9.04
C TYR A 96 3.91 8.48 -8.50
N ALA A 97 4.09 9.53 -9.30
CA ALA A 97 3.65 10.86 -8.96
C ALA A 97 2.54 11.34 -9.90
N ILE A 98 1.61 12.12 -9.37
CA ILE A 98 0.70 12.94 -10.15
C ILE A 98 1.46 14.19 -10.61
N CYS A 99 1.38 14.49 -11.90
CA CYS A 99 2.13 15.54 -12.57
C CYS A 99 1.23 16.73 -12.96
N PHE A 100 1.71 17.95 -12.71
CA PHE A 100 1.11 19.20 -13.19
C PHE A 100 2.21 20.16 -13.61
N GLN A 101 2.09 20.78 -14.79
CA GLN A 101 3.05 21.77 -15.32
C GLN A 101 4.54 21.34 -15.25
N ARG A 102 4.85 20.10 -15.67
CA ARG A 102 6.19 19.45 -15.56
C ARG A 102 6.70 19.17 -14.13
N LYS A 103 5.94 19.46 -13.09
CA LYS A 103 6.30 19.14 -11.69
C LYS A 103 5.48 17.93 -11.21
N ALA A 104 6.10 17.09 -10.39
CA ALA A 104 5.32 16.23 -9.50
C ALA A 104 4.64 17.11 -8.46
N ILE A 105 3.39 16.79 -8.09
CA ILE A 105 2.60 17.55 -7.10
C ILE A 105 1.99 16.67 -5.99
N ALA A 106 1.84 15.38 -6.23
CA ALA A 106 1.44 14.39 -5.22
C ALA A 106 2.22 13.10 -5.46
N LEU A 107 2.59 12.41 -4.37
CA LEU A 107 3.16 11.06 -4.43
C LEU A 107 2.03 10.04 -4.24
N GLN A 108 2.14 8.90 -4.89
CA GLN A 108 1.22 7.76 -4.77
C GLN A 108 2.01 6.45 -4.78
N GLN A 109 1.42 5.40 -4.20
CA GLN A 109 2.00 4.07 -4.10
C GLN A 109 0.96 3.01 -4.48
N CYS A 110 1.38 2.03 -5.28
CA CYS A 110 0.61 0.83 -5.56
C CYS A 110 0.70 -0.17 -4.39
N PHE A 111 -0.39 -0.92 -4.14
CA PHE A 111 -0.38 -2.01 -3.17
C PHE A 111 0.70 -3.07 -3.49
N ASN A 112 1.12 -3.80 -2.45
CA ASN A 112 2.20 -4.78 -2.52
C ASN A 112 2.06 -5.75 -3.71
N GLY A 113 3.12 -5.89 -4.51
CA GLY A 113 3.13 -6.73 -5.72
C GLY A 113 2.54 -6.07 -6.98
N LEU A 114 1.96 -4.87 -6.87
CA LEU A 114 1.48 -4.08 -8.00
C LEU A 114 2.46 -2.94 -8.36
N PHE A 115 2.52 -2.63 -9.65
CA PHE A 115 3.40 -1.63 -10.25
C PHE A 115 2.61 -0.77 -11.24
N PHE A 116 2.88 0.53 -11.27
CA PHE A 116 2.07 1.48 -12.05
C PHE A 116 2.38 1.38 -13.56
N ASP A 117 1.38 1.05 -14.37
CA ASP A 117 1.50 1.03 -15.84
C ASP A 117 1.06 2.38 -16.41
N GLU A 118 2.03 3.19 -16.87
CA GLU A 118 1.81 4.50 -17.48
C GLU A 118 0.96 4.50 -18.77
N LYS A 119 0.71 3.33 -19.38
CA LYS A 119 -0.18 3.20 -20.54
C LYS A 119 -1.63 2.93 -20.14
N GLN A 120 -1.83 2.21 -19.03
CA GLN A 120 -3.15 1.87 -18.51
C GLN A 120 -3.63 2.89 -17.46
N GLY A 121 -2.73 3.70 -16.91
CA GLY A 121 -3.03 4.71 -15.89
C GLY A 121 -3.34 4.11 -14.51
N THR A 122 -2.93 2.86 -14.25
CA THR A 122 -3.34 2.12 -13.06
C THR A 122 -2.23 1.17 -12.54
N CYS A 123 -2.39 0.71 -11.31
CA CYS A 123 -1.53 -0.29 -10.68
C CYS A 123 -1.84 -1.69 -11.22
N THR A 124 -0.82 -2.39 -11.72
CA THR A 124 -0.95 -3.69 -12.38
C THR A 124 0.03 -4.71 -11.79
N PHE A 125 -0.34 -5.99 -11.75
CA PHE A 125 0.56 -7.03 -11.25
C PHE A 125 1.67 -7.33 -12.26
N GLN A 126 2.94 -7.25 -11.83
CA GLN A 126 4.10 -7.54 -12.66
C GLN A 126 5.18 -8.27 -11.85
N CYS A 127 5.68 -9.40 -12.34
CA CYS A 127 6.79 -10.11 -11.72
C CYS A 127 8.10 -9.36 -11.96
N GLN A 128 8.80 -8.97 -10.88
CA GLN A 128 10.17 -8.43 -10.93
C GLN A 128 11.23 -9.53 -10.87
N GLN A 129 10.88 -10.67 -10.27
CA GLN A 129 11.74 -11.84 -10.04
C GLN A 129 10.92 -13.14 -10.05
N GLU A 130 11.58 -14.28 -9.93
CA GLU A 130 10.93 -15.59 -9.75
C GLU A 130 10.52 -15.81 -8.29
N GLY A 131 9.54 -16.70 -8.07
CA GLY A 131 9.02 -17.05 -6.76
C GLY A 131 7.51 -16.81 -6.64
N PHE A 132 7.04 -16.55 -5.43
CA PHE A 132 5.61 -16.39 -5.14
C PHE A 132 5.33 -14.99 -4.58
N VAL A 133 4.21 -14.40 -5.01
CA VAL A 133 3.74 -13.09 -4.53
C VAL A 133 2.32 -13.28 -3.98
N PRO A 134 1.99 -12.81 -2.76
CA PRO A 134 0.62 -12.85 -2.25
C PRO A 134 -0.32 -12.07 -3.15
N ASP A 135 -1.58 -12.46 -3.22
CA ASP A 135 -2.59 -11.62 -3.87
C ASP A 135 -2.99 -10.45 -2.93
N PRO A 136 -2.99 -9.19 -3.40
CA PRO A 136 -3.27 -8.03 -2.55
C PRO A 136 -4.75 -7.83 -2.23
N TYR A 137 -5.65 -8.74 -2.62
CA TYR A 137 -7.08 -8.68 -2.30
C TYR A 137 -7.61 -9.97 -1.65
N GLU A 138 -7.00 -11.13 -1.92
CA GLU A 138 -7.49 -12.43 -1.45
C GLU A 138 -6.39 -13.28 -0.79
N CYS A 139 -6.37 -13.34 0.54
CA CYS A 139 -5.34 -14.06 1.34
C CYS A 139 -5.19 -15.56 1.03
N THR A 140 -6.19 -16.19 0.41
CA THR A 140 -6.15 -17.59 -0.04
C THR A 140 -5.52 -17.76 -1.43
N LYS A 141 -5.12 -16.66 -2.09
CA LYS A 141 -4.53 -16.65 -3.43
C LYS A 141 -3.12 -16.06 -3.42
N PHE A 142 -2.34 -16.54 -4.38
CA PHE A 142 -0.99 -16.05 -4.65
C PHE A 142 -0.67 -16.22 -6.14
N ARG A 143 0.40 -15.58 -6.60
CA ARG A 143 0.82 -15.59 -8.00
C ARG A 143 2.23 -16.15 -8.08
N GLU A 144 2.36 -17.26 -8.79
CA GLU A 144 3.64 -17.91 -9.08
C GLU A 144 4.28 -17.22 -10.28
N CYS A 145 5.46 -16.63 -10.07
CA CYS A 145 6.26 -15.96 -11.08
C CYS A 145 7.38 -16.88 -11.57
N THR A 146 7.39 -17.18 -12.87
CA THR A 146 8.38 -18.06 -13.51
C THR A 146 9.07 -17.34 -14.67
N LYS A 147 10.39 -17.46 -14.79
CA LYS A 147 11.16 -16.86 -15.88
C LYS A 147 11.10 -17.71 -17.14
N VAL A 148 10.67 -17.09 -18.24
CA VAL A 148 10.56 -17.70 -19.56
C VAL A 148 11.44 -16.89 -20.52
N GLY A 149 12.72 -17.24 -20.58
CA GLY A 149 13.75 -16.50 -21.32
C GLY A 149 14.05 -15.16 -20.67
N LEU A 150 13.78 -14.06 -21.39
CA LEU A 150 14.02 -12.68 -20.94
C LEU A 150 12.79 -12.00 -20.32
N LYS A 151 11.68 -12.73 -20.12
CA LYS A 151 10.45 -12.22 -19.52
C LYS A 151 9.98 -13.16 -18.42
N PHE A 152 9.23 -12.64 -17.46
CA PHE A 152 8.47 -13.47 -16.52
C PHE A 152 7.07 -13.76 -17.10
N LYS A 153 6.54 -14.94 -16.78
CA LYS A 153 5.12 -15.24 -16.83
C LYS A 153 4.62 -15.45 -15.39
N TRP A 154 3.32 -15.36 -15.18
CA TRP A 154 2.71 -15.73 -13.92
C TRP A 154 1.47 -16.59 -14.08
N VAL A 155 1.18 -17.37 -13.05
CA VAL A 155 -0.04 -18.16 -12.90
C VAL A 155 -0.62 -17.87 -11.52
N GLN A 156 -1.91 -17.55 -11.45
CA GLN A 156 -2.60 -17.43 -10.18
C GLN A 156 -2.85 -18.81 -9.59
N ARG A 157 -2.55 -18.98 -8.31
CA ARG A 157 -2.77 -20.18 -7.51
C ARG A 157 -3.73 -19.86 -6.38
N THR A 158 -4.46 -20.86 -5.93
CA THR A 158 -5.28 -20.81 -4.71
C THR A 158 -4.73 -21.85 -3.75
N CYS A 159 -4.61 -21.49 -2.48
CA CYS A 159 -4.25 -22.40 -1.41
C CYS A 159 -5.34 -23.46 -1.19
N PRO A 160 -5.00 -24.62 -0.58
CA PRO A 160 -5.99 -25.58 -0.10
C PRO A 160 -7.06 -24.92 0.78
N GLU A 161 -8.26 -25.49 0.79
CA GLU A 161 -9.38 -25.01 1.61
C GLU A 161 -8.98 -24.92 3.09
N GLY A 162 -9.40 -23.84 3.76
CA GLY A 162 -9.03 -23.55 5.15
C GLY A 162 -7.56 -23.11 5.36
N SER A 163 -6.82 -22.75 4.31
CA SER A 163 -5.44 -22.27 4.42
C SER A 163 -5.14 -20.98 3.63
N TRP A 164 -4.17 -20.21 4.11
CA TRP A 164 -3.81 -18.88 3.60
C TRP A 164 -2.35 -18.85 3.12
N PHE A 165 -2.04 -18.03 2.11
CA PHE A 165 -0.68 -17.93 1.61
C PHE A 165 0.18 -17.04 2.53
N ASN A 166 1.26 -17.61 3.07
CA ASN A 166 2.17 -16.93 3.98
C ASN A 166 3.44 -16.48 3.22
N PRO A 167 3.64 -15.17 2.97
CA PRO A 167 4.77 -14.67 2.19
C PRO A 167 6.12 -14.75 2.93
N VAL A 168 6.13 -15.00 4.24
CA VAL A 168 7.38 -15.12 5.03
C VAL A 168 8.07 -16.46 4.78
N ASN A 169 7.28 -17.52 4.55
CA ASN A 169 7.77 -18.87 4.34
C ASN A 169 7.38 -19.47 2.96
N ASN A 170 6.73 -18.66 2.10
CA ASN A 170 6.36 -18.97 0.72
C ASN A 170 5.52 -20.26 0.54
N LYS A 171 4.62 -20.55 1.49
CA LYS A 171 3.70 -21.69 1.44
C LYS A 171 2.33 -21.33 2.00
N CYS A 172 1.34 -22.18 1.73
CA CYS A 172 0.05 -22.12 2.40
C CYS A 172 0.16 -22.63 3.86
N SER A 173 -0.51 -21.97 4.80
CA SER A 173 -0.57 -22.36 6.22
C SER A 173 -2.00 -22.35 6.76
N LEU A 174 -2.29 -23.26 7.70
CA LEU A 174 -3.55 -23.27 8.48
C LEU A 174 -3.55 -22.22 9.60
N GLU A 175 -2.38 -21.70 9.95
CA GLU A 175 -2.25 -20.52 10.82
C GLU A 175 -2.70 -19.28 10.04
N ASN A 176 -3.69 -18.57 10.60
CA ASN A 176 -4.23 -17.34 10.02
C ASN A 176 -3.15 -16.26 9.95
N THR A 177 -2.80 -15.83 8.74
CA THR A 177 -1.74 -14.85 8.53
C THR A 177 -2.26 -13.43 8.77
N GLU A 178 -2.07 -12.90 9.98
CA GLU A 178 -2.25 -11.45 10.26
C GLU A 178 -1.40 -10.58 9.29
N ASN A 179 -0.30 -11.15 8.79
CA ASN A 179 0.58 -10.58 7.78
C ASN A 179 0.01 -10.51 6.35
N CYS A 180 -1.25 -10.93 6.10
CA CYS A 180 -1.86 -10.76 4.78
C CYS A 180 -2.04 -9.27 4.42
N PHE A 181 -2.34 -8.42 5.41
CA PHE A 181 -2.69 -7.00 5.21
C PHE A 181 -1.97 -6.04 6.17
N SER A 182 -0.67 -6.25 6.42
CA SER A 182 0.16 -5.33 7.22
C SER A 182 0.48 -4.01 6.52
N SER A 183 -0.55 -3.24 6.13
CA SER A 183 -0.55 -1.78 5.89
C SER A 183 -1.91 -1.24 5.39
N SER A 184 -3.05 -1.83 5.78
CA SER A 184 -4.37 -1.28 5.43
C SER A 184 -4.77 -0.07 6.29
N ASN A 185 -4.19 1.10 6.01
CA ASN A 185 -4.63 2.39 6.55
C ASN A 185 -4.60 3.43 5.42
N GLY A 186 -5.63 3.40 4.58
CA GLY A 186 -5.70 4.13 3.31
C GLY A 186 -7.07 4.00 2.65
N THR A 187 -8.12 4.40 3.36
CA THR A 187 -9.51 4.25 2.91
C THR A 187 -9.82 5.16 1.73
N SER A 188 -9.75 4.63 0.51
CA SER A 188 -10.48 5.17 -0.65
C SER A 188 -10.62 4.14 -1.78
N THR A 189 -11.68 3.32 -1.70
CA THR A 189 -12.28 2.76 -2.92
C THR A 189 -12.95 3.90 -3.69
N PRO A 190 -12.61 4.15 -4.97
CA PRO A 190 -13.48 4.90 -5.86
C PRO A 190 -14.68 4.00 -6.16
N ASP A 191 -15.75 4.14 -5.39
CA ASP A 191 -16.99 3.44 -5.65
C ASP A 191 -17.54 3.88 -7.02
N ALA A 192 -17.77 2.92 -7.91
CA ALA A 192 -18.14 3.17 -9.30
C ALA A 192 -19.66 3.32 -9.50
N THR A 193 -20.38 3.80 -8.47
CA THR A 193 -21.82 4.09 -8.52
C THR A 193 -22.09 5.38 -9.31
N MET A 194 -22.07 5.29 -10.65
CA MET A 194 -22.46 6.42 -11.50
C MET A 194 -23.99 6.52 -11.58
N SER A 195 -24.53 7.59 -10.98
CA SER A 195 -25.96 7.83 -10.79
C SER A 195 -26.76 8.01 -12.09
N SER A 196 -28.01 7.54 -12.10
CA SER A 196 -29.02 7.88 -13.12
C SER A 196 -30.41 8.16 -12.52
N THR A 197 -30.65 9.43 -12.17
CA THR A 197 -31.95 10.14 -12.10
C THR A 197 -33.07 9.66 -11.15
N PRO A 198 -33.75 10.57 -10.42
CA PRO A 198 -34.92 10.25 -9.60
C PRO A 198 -36.26 10.49 -10.34
N TYR A 199 -37.22 9.59 -10.17
CA TYR A 199 -38.66 9.89 -10.24
C TYR A 199 -39.42 8.98 -9.24
N PRO A 200 -40.39 9.50 -8.47
CA PRO A 200 -41.07 8.73 -7.42
C PRO A 200 -42.32 8.00 -7.96
N SER A 201 -42.75 6.94 -7.28
CA SER A 201 -44.16 6.78 -6.84
C SER A 201 -44.40 5.53 -5.97
N TYR A 202 -45.55 5.53 -5.29
CA TYR A 202 -46.23 4.42 -4.60
C TYR A 202 -45.47 3.54 -3.61
N SER A 203 -45.59 3.93 -2.34
CA SER A 203 -45.70 3.01 -1.22
C SER A 203 -46.90 2.06 -1.37
N THR A 204 -46.74 0.80 -0.95
CA THR A 204 -47.89 0.01 -0.46
C THR A 204 -47.40 -0.87 0.70
N SER A 205 -48.04 -0.72 1.85
CA SER A 205 -47.74 -1.48 3.06
C SER A 205 -48.78 -2.58 3.24
N GLU A 206 -48.35 -3.83 3.43
CA GLU A 206 -49.23 -4.88 3.94
C GLU A 206 -48.47 -5.72 4.96
N SER A 207 -49.17 -6.04 6.05
CA SER A 207 -48.63 -6.69 7.25
C SER A 207 -49.62 -7.76 7.69
N SER A 208 -49.14 -8.92 8.10
CA SER A 208 -49.94 -9.95 8.77
C SER A 208 -49.08 -10.77 9.73
N GLN A 209 -49.67 -11.10 10.87
CA GLN A 209 -49.04 -11.75 12.03
C GLN A 209 -49.14 -13.30 11.89
N LEU A 210 -48.21 -14.11 12.42
CA LEU A 210 -48.14 -14.66 13.81
C LEU A 210 -49.43 -15.43 14.21
N PRO A 211 -49.42 -16.53 15.00
CA PRO A 211 -48.35 -17.08 15.87
C PRO A 211 -48.05 -18.58 15.58
N SER A 212 -47.51 -19.48 16.43
CA SER A 212 -47.36 -19.69 17.89
C SER A 212 -46.40 -20.90 18.09
N THR A 213 -45.74 -21.29 19.20
CA THR A 213 -45.42 -20.85 20.58
C THR A 213 -44.75 -22.05 21.29
N LYS A 214 -43.83 -21.81 22.25
CA LYS A 214 -43.57 -22.67 23.46
C LYS A 214 -42.97 -24.09 23.27
N ASP A 215 -42.33 -24.72 24.27
CA ASP A 215 -41.99 -24.36 25.67
C ASP A 215 -40.64 -24.99 26.12
N SER A 216 -40.18 -24.69 27.36
CA SER A 216 -38.96 -25.20 28.05
C SER A 216 -39.30 -26.47 28.92
N PRO A 217 -38.54 -27.01 29.93
CA PRO A 217 -37.27 -26.58 30.59
C PRO A 217 -36.24 -27.68 31.05
N SER A 218 -35.14 -27.23 31.71
CA SER A 218 -34.33 -27.95 32.75
C SER A 218 -33.35 -29.07 32.28
N SER A 219 -32.24 -29.45 32.96
CA SER A 219 -31.71 -29.18 34.32
C SER A 219 -30.15 -29.14 34.40
N GLN A 220 -29.61 -28.62 35.51
CA GLN A 220 -28.21 -28.65 36.02
C GLN A 220 -27.85 -30.00 36.73
N PRO A 221 -26.68 -30.23 37.42
CA PRO A 221 -25.40 -29.47 37.57
C PRO A 221 -24.07 -30.32 37.52
N SER A 222 -22.90 -29.65 37.68
CA SER A 222 -21.63 -30.12 38.33
C SER A 222 -20.86 -31.34 37.76
N THR A 223 -19.52 -31.50 37.83
CA THR A 223 -18.31 -30.70 38.21
C THR A 223 -17.11 -31.31 37.41
N SER A 224 -15.78 -31.16 37.61
CA SER A 224 -14.88 -30.77 38.72
C SER A 224 -13.53 -30.23 38.18
N ASN A 225 -12.57 -29.89 39.05
CA ASN A 225 -11.20 -29.50 38.69
C ASN A 225 -10.24 -30.71 38.63
N GLU A 226 -9.18 -30.62 37.82
CA GLU A 226 -7.81 -30.92 38.30
C GLU A 226 -6.76 -30.20 37.44
N ALA A 227 -5.53 -30.06 37.95
CA ALA A 227 -4.46 -29.28 37.32
C ALA A 227 -3.09 -29.98 37.43
N SER A 228 -2.22 -29.79 36.45
CA SER A 228 -0.80 -30.20 36.52
C SER A 228 0.07 -29.34 35.60
N SER A 229 1.29 -29.05 36.07
CA SER A 229 2.28 -28.17 35.42
C SER A 229 3.29 -28.96 34.57
N PRO A 230 4.11 -28.30 33.72
CA PRO A 230 4.88 -28.97 32.67
C PRO A 230 6.18 -29.61 33.18
N THR A 231 6.69 -30.58 32.41
CA THR A 231 8.06 -31.08 32.50
C THR A 231 8.91 -30.54 31.34
N PRO A 232 10.19 -30.17 31.57
CA PRO A 232 11.06 -29.66 30.50
C PRO A 232 11.74 -30.82 29.74
N VAL A 233 11.62 -30.82 28.41
CA VAL A 233 12.36 -31.76 27.55
C VAL A 233 13.74 -31.20 27.24
N THR A 234 14.78 -32.01 27.41
CA THR A 234 16.19 -31.62 27.24
C THR A 234 16.66 -31.65 25.78
N LEU A 235 17.49 -30.67 25.40
CA LEU A 235 18.13 -30.59 24.08
C LEU A 235 19.43 -31.41 24.04
N PRO A 236 19.61 -32.34 23.08
CA PRO A 236 20.91 -32.95 22.81
C PRO A 236 21.80 -32.00 22.00
N TRP A 237 23.10 -31.94 22.31
CA TRP A 237 24.07 -31.10 21.61
C TRP A 237 24.49 -31.69 20.26
N VAL A 238 24.75 -30.82 19.27
CA VAL A 238 25.47 -31.17 18.03
C VAL A 238 26.82 -30.44 18.02
N LYS A 239 27.87 -31.13 17.56
CA LYS A 239 29.26 -30.69 17.64
C LYS A 239 29.59 -29.62 16.59
N LEU A 240 30.44 -28.67 16.95
CA LEU A 240 31.30 -27.92 16.02
C LEU A 240 32.66 -28.61 15.93
N LEU A 241 33.12 -28.89 14.71
CA LEU A 241 34.52 -29.19 14.38
C LEU A 241 34.77 -28.72 12.94
N PHE A 242 35.90 -28.01 12.77
CA PHE A 242 36.36 -27.31 11.56
C PHE A 242 35.54 -26.06 11.18
#